data_AF-A0A7S2C8K0-F1
#
_entry.id   AF-A0A7S2C8K0-F1
#
_cell.length_a   1.000
_cell.length_b   1.000
_cell.length_c   1.000
_cell.angle_alpha   90.00
_cell.angle_beta   90.00
_cell.angle_gamma   90.00
#
_symmetry.space_group_name_H-M   'P 1'
#
loop_
_entity.id
_entity.type
_entity.pdbx_description
1 polymer ?
#
loop_
_entity_poly.entity_id
_entity_poly.type
_entity_poly.pdbx_seq_one_letter_code
_entity_poly.pdbx_strand_id
1 'polypeptide(L)'
;MQIRRFSGYWSKKSGSLSAMAQRQAVPNPGVYGMGMLIGGVAAVFGVEKGCKRAELLAIYDDDKQHKVLVRFYQRIGFKSVRDVGDTFASLGDRLVWGGVGQLMETDLEAWVRKWAPIIRDPGCGLL
;
A
#
# COMPACT_ATOMS: atom_id res chain seq x y z
N MET A 1 21.91 -13.31 -14.28
CA MET A 1 20.62 -12.67 -13.96
C MET A 1 19.55 -13.77 -14.04
N GLN A 2 19.17 -14.35 -12.90
CA GLN A 2 18.31 -15.54 -12.87
C GLN A 2 16.85 -15.10 -12.70
N ILE A 3 16.07 -15.19 -13.79
CA ILE A 3 14.64 -14.88 -13.78
C ILE A 3 13.94 -16.03 -13.04
N ARG A 4 13.44 -15.77 -11.84
CA ARG A 4 12.57 -16.72 -11.14
C ARG A 4 11.29 -16.85 -11.94
N ARG A 5 11.11 -17.99 -12.63
CA ARG A 5 9.83 -18.36 -13.26
C ARG A 5 8.77 -18.44 -12.17
N PHE A 6 7.84 -17.50 -12.19
CA PHE A 6 6.63 -17.56 -11.39
C PHE A 6 5.78 -18.71 -11.94
N SER A 7 5.84 -19.88 -11.31
CA SER A 7 5.02 -21.04 -11.66
C SER A 7 3.61 -20.81 -11.13
N GLY A 8 2.79 -20.13 -11.92
CA GLY A 8 1.39 -19.89 -11.61
C GLY A 8 0.58 -21.17 -11.55
N TYR A 9 -0.26 -21.25 -10.52
CA TYR A 9 -1.39 -22.15 -10.35
C TYR A 9 -2.29 -22.14 -11.60
N TRP A 10 -2.10 -23.10 -12.50
CA TRP A 10 -3.06 -23.43 -13.55
C TRP A 10 -3.15 -24.95 -13.69
N SER A 11 -3.86 -25.58 -12.76
CA SER A 11 -4.42 -26.91 -13.02
C SER A 11 -5.62 -26.73 -13.94
N LYS A 12 -5.46 -27.07 -15.22
CA LYS A 12 -6.55 -27.07 -16.20
C LYS A 12 -7.55 -28.18 -15.84
N LYS A 13 -8.79 -27.82 -15.52
CA LYS A 13 -9.95 -28.69 -15.76
C LYS A 13 -10.75 -28.09 -16.92
N SER A 14 -10.89 -28.87 -17.98
CA SER A 14 -11.65 -28.55 -19.19
C SER A 14 -13.14 -28.47 -18.88
N GLY A 15 -13.79 -27.36 -19.23
CA GLY A 15 -15.24 -27.20 -19.14
C GLY A 15 -15.77 -26.22 -20.18
N SER A 16 -16.62 -26.75 -21.07
CA SER A 16 -17.64 -26.15 -21.97
C SER A 16 -17.55 -24.68 -22.41
N LEU A 17 -17.63 -24.49 -23.73
CA LEU A 17 -17.66 -23.23 -24.49
C LEU A 17 -18.87 -22.29 -24.23
N SER A 18 -19.79 -22.64 -23.32
CA SER A 18 -20.86 -21.73 -22.85
C SER A 18 -20.44 -20.80 -21.71
N ALA A 19 -19.22 -20.96 -21.16
CA ALA A 19 -18.68 -20.18 -20.05
C ALA A 19 -17.95 -18.89 -20.45
N MET A 20 -17.93 -18.52 -21.73
CA MET A 20 -17.19 -17.34 -22.23
C MET A 20 -17.96 -16.01 -22.12
N ALA A 21 -19.22 -16.01 -21.69
CA ALA A 21 -20.03 -14.79 -21.52
C ALA A 21 -20.14 -14.31 -20.06
N GLN A 22 -19.44 -14.94 -19.12
CA GLN A 22 -19.30 -14.39 -17.78
C GLN A 22 -18.19 -13.33 -17.81
N ARG A 23 -18.61 -12.06 -17.91
CA ARG A 23 -17.80 -10.90 -17.47
C ARG A 23 -17.01 -11.37 -16.26
N GLN A 24 -15.68 -11.44 -16.37
CA GLN A 24 -14.82 -11.71 -15.24
C GLN A 24 -15.17 -10.67 -14.19
N ALA A 25 -15.94 -11.06 -13.17
CA ALA A 25 -16.20 -10.22 -12.03
C ALA A 25 -14.81 -9.95 -11.45
N VAL A 26 -14.32 -8.72 -11.61
CA VAL A 26 -13.08 -8.30 -10.96
C VAL A 26 -13.31 -8.60 -9.48
N PRO A 27 -12.52 -9.48 -8.85
CA PRO A 27 -12.70 -9.81 -7.45
C PRO A 27 -12.76 -8.51 -6.67
N ASN A 28 -13.80 -8.32 -5.86
CA ASN A 28 -13.92 -7.15 -5.00
C ASN A 28 -12.63 -7.12 -4.16
N PRO A 29 -11.69 -6.17 -4.37
CA PRO A 29 -10.28 -6.35 -4.01
C PRO A 29 -10.00 -6.28 -2.49
N GLY A 30 -11.00 -6.57 -1.65
CA GLY A 30 -10.95 -6.37 -0.21
C GLY A 30 -10.89 -4.90 0.16
N VAL A 31 -11.03 -4.62 1.45
CA VAL A 31 -11.14 -3.27 2.04
C VAL A 31 -9.92 -2.37 1.73
N TYR A 32 -8.82 -2.93 1.24
CA TYR A 32 -7.56 -2.22 1.00
C TYR A 32 -7.24 -1.98 -0.49
N GLY A 33 -7.99 -2.59 -1.42
CA GLY A 33 -7.95 -2.29 -2.86
C GLY A 33 -6.60 -2.44 -3.56
N MET A 34 -6.48 -1.88 -4.77
CA MET A 34 -5.23 -1.87 -5.57
C MET A 34 -4.10 -1.09 -4.90
N GLY A 35 -4.43 -0.06 -4.10
CA GLY A 35 -3.44 0.77 -3.41
C GLY A 35 -2.55 -0.03 -2.46
N MET A 36 -3.12 -1.03 -1.78
CA MET A 36 -2.36 -1.89 -0.88
C MET A 36 -1.45 -2.88 -1.63
N LEU A 37 -1.85 -3.33 -2.82
CA LEU A 37 -1.00 -4.18 -3.66
C LEU A 37 0.22 -3.38 -4.17
N ILE A 38 -0.02 -2.18 -4.69
CA ILE A 38 1.04 -1.29 -5.18
C ILE A 38 1.97 -0.90 -4.02
N GLY A 39 1.40 -0.49 -2.89
CA GLY A 39 2.16 -0.16 -1.67
C GLY A 39 2.96 -1.35 -1.15
N GLY A 40 2.39 -2.55 -1.18
CA GLY A 40 3.07 -3.79 -0.80
C GLY A 40 4.28 -4.10 -1.68
N VAL A 41 4.14 -3.99 -3.00
CA VAL A 41 5.26 -4.15 -3.94
C VAL A 41 6.35 -3.11 -3.68
N ALA A 42 5.97 -1.84 -3.51
CA ALA A 42 6.92 -0.76 -3.21
C ALA A 42 7.66 -1.01 -1.88
N ALA A 43 6.96 -1.46 -0.85
CA ALA A 43 7.56 -1.76 0.45
C ALA A 43 8.55 -2.92 0.38
N VAL A 44 8.19 -4.02 -0.29
CA VAL A 44 9.10 -5.16 -0.49
C VAL A 44 10.34 -4.73 -1.27
N PHE A 45 10.16 -3.97 -2.35
CA PHE A 45 11.28 -3.43 -3.12
C PHE A 45 12.18 -2.53 -2.25
N GLY A 46 11.60 -1.70 -1.39
CA GLY A 46 12.34 -0.88 -0.43
C GLY A 46 13.19 -1.72 0.52
N VAL A 47 12.63 -2.78 1.09
CA VAL A 47 13.37 -3.72 1.95
C VAL A 47 14.52 -4.39 1.19
N GLU A 48 14.29 -4.83 -0.05
CA GLU A 48 15.34 -5.43 -0.90
C GLU A 48 16.49 -4.45 -1.21
N LYS A 49 16.22 -3.14 -1.22
CA LYS A 49 17.22 -2.08 -1.39
C LYS A 49 17.88 -1.65 -0.07
N GLY A 50 17.52 -2.25 1.05
CA GLY A 50 18.06 -1.90 2.37
C GLY A 50 17.42 -0.66 3.00
N CYS A 51 16.27 -0.21 2.50
CA CYS A 51 15.52 0.89 3.11
C CYS A 51 14.89 0.43 4.43
N LYS A 52 15.14 1.18 5.50
CA LYS A 52 14.60 0.88 6.85
C LYS A 52 13.26 1.56 7.12
N ARG A 53 13.04 2.73 6.53
CA ARG A 53 11.88 3.59 6.79
C ARG A 53 11.18 3.92 5.47
N ALA A 54 9.86 3.89 5.50
CA ALA A 54 9.02 4.46 4.45
C ALA A 54 8.33 5.69 4.99
N GLU A 55 8.31 6.74 4.17
CA GLU A 55 7.65 8.01 4.47
C GLU A 55 6.60 8.32 3.43
N LEU A 56 5.53 8.98 3.84
CA LEU A 56 4.51 9.53 2.95
C LEU A 56 3.92 10.80 3.53
N LEU A 57 3.41 11.66 2.66
CA LEU A 57 2.68 12.86 3.04
C LEU A 57 1.18 12.62 2.86
N ALA A 58 0.42 12.68 3.97
CA ALA A 58 -1.04 12.78 3.90
C ALA A 58 -1.40 14.25 3.63
N ILE A 59 -1.61 14.58 2.35
CA ILE A 59 -1.83 15.95 1.87
C ILE A 59 -3.07 16.57 2.53
N TYR A 60 -2.98 17.87 2.82
CA TYR A 60 -4.07 18.69 3.32
C TYR A 60 -4.72 19.46 2.17
N ASP A 61 -5.73 18.86 1.53
CA ASP A 61 -6.54 19.51 0.49
C ASP A 61 -7.86 20.03 1.07
N ASP A 62 -8.63 19.12 1.69
CA ASP A 62 -9.83 19.41 2.49
C ASP A 62 -9.72 18.76 3.88
N ASP A 63 -10.24 19.42 4.91
CA ASP A 63 -10.14 18.97 6.31
C ASP A 63 -10.72 17.56 6.53
N LYS A 64 -11.87 17.26 5.90
CA LYS A 64 -12.53 15.95 6.05
C LYS A 64 -11.72 14.88 5.35
N GLN A 65 -11.28 15.12 4.12
CA GLN A 65 -10.49 14.16 3.35
C GLN A 65 -9.13 13.91 3.99
N HIS A 66 -8.47 14.97 4.46
CA HIS A 66 -7.21 14.88 5.18
C HIS A 66 -7.31 13.98 6.41
N LYS A 67 -8.33 14.18 7.25
CA LYS A 67 -8.59 13.33 8.43
C LYS A 67 -8.85 11.87 8.06
N VAL A 68 -9.55 11.61 6.96
CA VAL A 68 -9.76 10.24 6.46
C VAL A 68 -8.44 9.61 6.04
N LEU A 69 -7.60 10.35 5.32
CA LEU A 69 -6.31 9.87 4.82
C LEU A 69 -5.34 9.55 5.95
N VAL A 70 -5.21 10.44 6.94
CA VAL A 70 -4.37 10.21 8.13
C VAL A 70 -4.85 8.96 8.88
N ARG A 71 -6.16 8.83 9.13
CA ARG A 71 -6.72 7.66 9.82
C ARG A 71 -6.55 6.36 9.03
N PHE A 72 -6.59 6.43 7.70
CA PHE A 72 -6.36 5.28 6.83
C PHE A 72 -4.91 4.78 6.97
N TYR A 73 -3.93 5.68 6.84
CA TYR A 73 -2.52 5.30 6.97
C TYR A 73 -2.13 4.90 8.39
N GLN A 74 -2.75 5.51 9.42
CA GLN A 74 -2.59 5.06 10.80
C GLN A 74 -3.06 3.61 11.01
N ARG A 75 -4.21 3.23 10.44
CA ARG A 75 -4.70 1.84 10.48
C ARG A 75 -3.76 0.87 9.75
N ILE A 76 -3.10 1.34 8.69
CA ILE A 76 -2.10 0.59 7.94
C ILE A 76 -0.76 0.48 8.70
N GLY A 77 -0.56 1.24 9.79
CA GLY A 77 0.63 1.16 10.65
C GLY A 77 1.64 2.28 10.45
N PHE A 78 1.27 3.36 9.77
CA PHE A 78 2.05 4.59 9.72
C PHE A 78 1.80 5.45 10.96
N LYS A 79 2.82 6.18 11.40
CA LYS A 79 2.75 7.12 12.53
C LYS A 79 2.95 8.54 12.04
N SER A 80 2.21 9.48 12.60
CA SER A 80 2.39 10.90 12.32
C SER A 80 3.72 11.39 12.93
N VAL A 81 4.58 12.00 12.11
CA VAL A 81 5.90 12.48 12.52
C VAL A 81 5.90 13.98 12.70
N ARG A 82 5.45 14.71 11.66
CA ARG A 82 5.53 16.16 11.61
C ARG A 82 4.39 16.72 10.78
N ASP A 83 3.82 17.82 11.26
CA ASP A 83 2.92 18.64 10.46
C ASP A 83 3.74 19.50 9.50
N VAL A 84 3.56 19.27 8.20
CA VAL A 84 4.16 20.05 7.12
C VAL A 84 3.21 21.21 6.83
N GLY A 85 3.20 22.19 7.74
CA GLY A 85 2.33 23.38 7.69
C GLY A 85 2.87 24.50 6.80
N ASP A 86 2.37 25.73 6.98
CA ASP A 86 2.78 26.91 6.20
C ASP A 86 4.02 27.67 6.75
N THR A 87 4.65 27.15 7.79
CA THR A 87 5.78 27.82 8.45
C THR A 87 7.11 27.67 7.70
N PHE A 88 8.06 28.60 7.89
CA PHE A 88 9.44 28.46 7.38
C PHE A 88 10.15 27.18 7.83
N ALA A 89 9.81 26.63 9.00
CA ALA A 89 10.36 25.38 9.50
C ALA A 89 9.95 24.14 8.66
N SER A 90 8.85 24.21 7.91
CA SER A 90 8.36 23.13 7.03
C SER A 90 8.76 23.33 5.56
N LEU A 91 9.55 24.37 5.25
CA LEU A 91 9.91 24.70 3.87
C LEU A 91 10.71 23.57 3.20
N GLY A 92 11.65 22.96 3.93
CA GLY A 92 12.43 21.82 3.43
C GLY A 92 11.57 20.59 3.14
N ASP A 93 10.64 20.26 4.04
CA ASP A 93 9.70 19.16 3.83
C ASP A 93 8.76 19.46 2.65
N ARG A 94 8.35 20.72 2.46
CA ARG A 94 7.57 21.13 1.29
C ARG A 94 8.33 21.05 -0.03
N LEU A 95 9.64 21.29 -0.04
CA LEU A 95 10.45 21.10 -1.24
C LEU A 95 10.55 19.62 -1.64
N VAL A 96 10.62 18.72 -0.64
CA VAL A 96 10.71 17.27 -0.88
C VAL A 96 9.35 16.69 -1.29
N TRP A 97 8.28 17.07 -0.58
CA TRP A 97 6.96 16.45 -0.74
C TRP A 97 6.01 17.24 -1.64
N GLY A 98 6.34 18.49 -1.97
CA GLY A 98 5.58 19.34 -2.90
C GLY A 98 4.27 19.90 -2.35
N GLY A 99 3.96 19.76 -1.05
CA GLY A 99 2.67 20.18 -0.51
C GLY A 99 2.60 20.23 1.01
N VAL A 100 1.48 20.76 1.51
CA VAL A 100 1.13 20.86 2.94
C VAL A 100 0.42 19.58 3.37
N GLY A 101 0.67 19.10 4.59
CA GLY A 101 0.00 17.92 5.11
C GLY A 101 0.70 17.28 6.29
N GLN A 102 0.27 16.07 6.63
CA GLN A 102 0.86 15.31 7.72
C GLN A 102 1.92 14.35 7.18
N LEU A 103 3.19 14.58 7.50
CA LEU A 103 4.26 13.63 7.22
C LEU A 103 4.10 12.43 8.16
N MET A 104 4.10 11.24 7.58
CA MET A 104 3.93 9.99 8.29
C MET A 104 5.05 9.01 7.94
N GLU A 105 5.44 8.17 8.90
CA GLU A 105 6.50 7.17 8.72
C GLU A 105 6.08 5.78 9.20
N THR A 106 6.77 4.76 8.71
CA THR A 106 6.72 3.41 9.27
C THR A 106 8.06 2.69 9.11
N ASP A 107 8.29 1.68 9.96
CA ASP A 107 9.40 0.75 9.80
C ASP A 107 9.05 -0.27 8.71
N LEU A 108 9.84 -0.29 7.63
CA LEU A 108 9.55 -1.06 6.43
C LEU A 108 9.55 -2.57 6.69
N GLU A 109 10.51 -3.07 7.47
CA GLU A 109 10.63 -4.49 7.74
C GLU A 109 9.45 -5.00 8.59
N ALA A 110 9.11 -4.28 9.65
CA ALA A 110 7.95 -4.59 10.48
C ALA A 110 6.65 -4.49 9.69
N TRP A 111 6.54 -3.48 8.81
CA TRP A 111 5.37 -3.30 7.96
C TRP A 111 5.19 -4.48 6.98
N VAL A 112 6.25 -4.86 6.26
CA VAL A 112 6.22 -6.00 5.33
C VAL A 112 5.91 -7.30 6.08
N ARG A 113 6.52 -7.52 7.25
CA ARG A 113 6.26 -8.70 8.08
C ARG A 113 4.78 -8.81 8.47
N LYS A 114 4.14 -7.69 8.80
CA LYS A 114 2.71 -7.64 9.17
C LYS A 114 1.80 -7.86 7.96
N TRP A 115 2.06 -7.20 6.83
CA TRP A 115 1.10 -7.11 5.73
C TRP A 115 1.33 -8.11 4.60
N ALA A 116 2.55 -8.62 4.40
CA ALA A 116 2.84 -9.59 3.33
C ALA A 116 1.98 -10.88 3.40
N PRO A 117 1.70 -11.48 4.57
CA PRO A 117 0.80 -12.63 4.65
C PRO A 117 -0.63 -12.29 4.22
N ILE A 118 -1.15 -11.14 4.68
CA ILE A 118 -2.52 -10.66 4.40
C ILE A 118 -2.70 -10.34 2.91
N ILE A 119 -1.68 -9.75 2.28
CA ILE A 119 -1.70 -9.43 0.85
C ILE A 119 -1.61 -10.69 -0.01
N ARG A 120 -0.79 -11.68 0.40
CA ARG A 120 -0.57 -12.92 -0.34
C ARG A 120 -1.77 -13.86 -0.28
N ASP A 121 -2.42 -13.93 0.88
CA ASP A 121 -3.60 -14.74 1.10
C ASP A 121 -4.66 -13.94 1.87
N PRO A 122 -5.54 -13.21 1.15
CA PRO A 122 -6.61 -12.44 1.76
C PRO A 122 -7.58 -13.28 2.61
N GLY A 123 -7.61 -14.61 2.42
CA GLY A 123 -8.44 -15.54 3.18
C GLY A 123 -7.84 -15.96 4.53
N CYS A 124 -6.56 -15.68 4.77
CA CYS A 124 -5.83 -16.10 5.98
C CYS A 124 -5.94 -15.09 7.15
N GLY A 125 -6.58 -13.92 6.93
CA GLY A 125 -6.62 -12.81 7.88
C GLY A 125 -7.92 -12.60 8.66
N LEU A 126 -8.91 -13.50 8.56
CA LEU A 126 -10.11 -13.47 9.40
C LEU A 126 -9.92 -14.40 10.62
N LEU A 127 -9.27 -13.88 11.65
CA LEU A 127 -9.43 -14.30 13.04
C LEU A 127 -9.75 -13.07 13.88
#